data_AF-A0A838IRM8-F1
#
_entry.id   AF-A0A838IRM8-F1
#
_cell.length_a   1.000
_cell.length_b   1.000
_cell.length_c   1.000
_cell.angle_alpha   90.00
_cell.angle_beta   90.00
_cell.angle_gamma   90.00
#
_symmetry.space_group_name_H-M   'P 1'
#
loop_
_entity.id
_entity.type
_entity.pdbx_description
1 polymer ?
#
loop_
_entity_poly.entity_id
_entity_poly.type
_entity_poly.pdbx_seq_one_letter_code
_entity_poly.pdbx_strand_id
1 'polypeptide(L)'
;MSNARQTNATVGRGARASLIALATIVLMTSAFGWVRAQGFTGSYAGDVAIGPIVVELWQDGARVQGTLRGSGVAFDLDGEVAAGALSGWAVTAEGTVGFEAYLHGETLGLYLFDVDARGEPVVESVVELLLTRRGG
;
A
#
# COMPACT_ATOMS: atom_id res chain seq x y z
N MET A 1 0.46 44.13 70.07
CA MET A 1 1.25 45.39 70.11
C MET A 1 1.85 45.60 68.74
N SER A 2 1.73 46.83 68.25
CA SER A 2 2.07 47.29 66.91
C SER A 2 3.55 47.66 66.75
N ASN A 3 3.95 47.84 65.49
CA ASN A 3 5.09 48.62 64.97
C ASN A 3 6.48 47.98 65.07
N ALA A 4 7.44 48.24 64.18
CA ALA A 4 7.55 48.77 62.82
C ALA A 4 9.07 48.93 62.58
N ARG A 5 9.57 48.70 61.37
CA ARG A 5 10.58 49.56 60.70
C ARG A 5 10.99 48.97 59.35
N GLN A 6 10.67 49.73 58.31
CA GLN A 6 11.33 49.72 56.99
C GLN A 6 12.79 50.19 57.15
N THR A 7 13.67 49.77 56.24
CA THR A 7 14.32 50.66 55.23
C THR A 7 15.26 49.87 54.31
N ASN A 8 15.03 50.02 52.99
CA ASN A 8 15.96 50.36 51.89
C ASN A 8 17.30 49.62 51.74
N ALA A 9 17.87 49.39 50.56
CA ALA A 9 17.52 49.42 49.14
C ALA A 9 18.88 49.19 48.44
N THR A 10 19.00 48.29 47.46
CA THR A 10 19.97 48.54 46.38
C THR A 10 19.44 47.97 45.07
N VAL A 11 18.97 48.88 44.25
CA VAL A 11 18.60 48.68 42.85
C VAL A 11 19.88 48.42 42.04
N GLY A 12 20.02 47.21 41.51
CA GLY A 12 20.98 46.89 40.45
C GLY A 12 20.33 47.04 39.09
N ARG A 13 20.40 48.24 38.49
CA ARG A 13 20.08 48.47 37.08
C ARG A 13 21.15 47.83 36.20
N GLY A 14 20.78 46.78 35.48
CA GLY A 14 21.47 46.33 34.27
C GLY A 14 20.50 46.36 33.11
N ALA A 15 20.38 47.52 32.46
CA ALA A 15 19.60 47.70 31.24
C ALA A 15 20.38 47.17 30.04
N ARG A 16 19.91 46.10 29.39
CA ARG A 16 20.09 45.80 27.94
C ARG A 16 18.87 44.98 27.50
N ALA A 17 17.90 45.66 26.89
CA ALA A 17 17.72 45.66 25.44
C ALA A 17 17.11 44.35 24.94
N SER A 18 15.79 44.44 24.67
CA SER A 18 15.01 43.80 23.62
C SER A 18 15.44 42.44 23.08
N LEU A 19 14.50 41.49 23.07
CA LEU A 19 14.09 40.78 21.85
C LEU A 19 12.73 40.13 22.07
N ILE A 20 11.74 40.65 21.34
CA ILE A 20 10.49 39.97 21.02
C ILE A 20 10.86 38.73 20.20
N ALA A 21 10.48 37.54 20.64
CA ALA A 21 10.44 36.36 19.79
C ALA A 21 9.10 35.65 20.00
N LEU A 22 8.16 36.09 19.18
CA LEU A 22 6.92 35.45 18.80
C LEU A 22 7.22 34.02 18.30
N ALA A 23 6.82 32.98 19.04
CA ALA A 23 6.83 31.61 18.55
C ALA A 23 5.39 31.14 18.35
N THR A 24 4.77 31.60 17.26
CA THR A 24 3.51 31.07 16.76
C THR A 24 3.76 29.63 16.31
N ILE A 25 3.33 28.66 17.11
CA ILE A 25 3.26 27.26 16.70
C ILE A 25 2.15 27.18 15.65
N VAL A 26 2.54 27.25 14.38
CA VAL A 26 1.67 26.87 13.28
C VAL A 26 1.50 25.36 13.38
N LEU A 27 0.32 24.92 13.83
CA LEU A 27 -0.13 23.55 13.61
C LEU A 27 -0.08 23.30 12.10
N MET A 28 0.96 22.62 11.63
CA MET A 28 0.89 21.87 10.38
C MET A 28 -0.11 20.76 10.61
N THR A 29 -1.39 21.06 10.37
CA THR A 29 -2.42 20.05 10.17
C THR A 29 -1.98 19.25 8.95
N SER A 30 -1.38 18.09 9.20
CA SER A 30 -1.15 17.07 8.20
C SER A 30 -2.47 16.83 7.48
N ALA A 31 -2.54 17.29 6.23
CA ALA A 31 -3.47 16.77 5.27
C ALA A 31 -3.13 15.28 5.14
N PHE A 32 -3.71 14.46 6.00
CA PHE A 32 -3.84 13.03 5.78
C PHE A 32 -4.74 12.88 4.55
N GLY A 33 -4.15 13.10 3.38
CA GLY A 33 -4.71 12.55 2.16
C GLY A 33 -4.75 11.05 2.40
N TRP A 34 -5.96 10.51 2.58
CA TRP A 34 -6.18 9.08 2.48
C TRP A 34 -5.74 8.70 1.06
N VAL A 35 -4.47 8.32 0.90
CA VAL A 35 -4.03 7.51 -0.23
C VAL A 35 -4.82 6.23 -0.08
N ARG A 36 -5.97 6.17 -0.74
CA ARG A 36 -6.72 4.93 -0.84
C ARG A 36 -5.83 4.04 -1.69
N ALA A 37 -5.25 3.02 -1.07
CA ALA A 37 -4.67 1.91 -1.81
C ALA A 37 -5.70 1.51 -2.88
N GLN A 38 -5.29 1.51 -4.15
CA GLN A 38 -6.20 1.14 -5.22
C GLN A 38 -6.68 -0.29 -4.96
N GLY A 39 -7.99 -0.46 -4.90
CA GLY A 39 -8.57 -1.78 -4.71
C GLY A 39 -8.34 -2.64 -5.95
N PHE A 40 -8.04 -3.91 -5.74
CA PHE A 40 -7.83 -4.89 -6.81
C PHE A 40 -9.12 -5.34 -7.48
N THR A 41 -10.29 -5.07 -6.87
CA THR A 41 -11.60 -5.48 -7.43
C THR A 41 -11.76 -5.01 -8.87
N GLY A 42 -12.14 -5.93 -9.77
CA GLY A 42 -12.41 -5.61 -11.17
C GLY A 42 -12.17 -6.78 -12.12
N SER A 43 -12.47 -6.54 -13.41
CA SER A 43 -12.12 -7.43 -14.52
C SER A 43 -10.98 -6.82 -15.31
N TYR A 44 -9.94 -7.60 -15.59
CA TYR A 44 -8.75 -7.20 -16.32
C TYR A 44 -8.53 -8.16 -17.47
N ALA A 45 -8.00 -7.67 -18.58
CA ALA A 45 -7.69 -8.53 -19.71
C ALA A 45 -6.53 -8.02 -20.56
N GLY A 46 -5.94 -8.95 -21.29
CA GLY A 46 -4.89 -8.68 -22.24
C GLY A 46 -4.71 -9.89 -23.15
N ASP A 47 -3.88 -9.71 -24.17
CA ASP A 47 -3.47 -10.79 -25.05
C ASP A 47 -2.03 -11.19 -24.73
N VAL A 48 -1.78 -12.49 -24.64
CA VAL A 48 -0.43 -13.05 -24.54
C VAL A 48 -0.17 -14.00 -25.71
N ALA A 49 1.06 -14.48 -25.85
CA ALA A 49 1.46 -15.35 -26.96
C ALA A 49 0.56 -16.59 -27.14
N ILE A 50 -0.01 -17.11 -26.05
CA ILE A 50 -0.88 -18.29 -26.07
C ILE A 50 -2.36 -17.98 -26.28
N GLY A 51 -2.78 -16.70 -26.31
CA GLY A 51 -4.16 -16.27 -26.50
C GLY A 51 -4.63 -15.21 -25.50
N PRO A 52 -5.94 -14.88 -25.52
CA PRO A 52 -6.52 -13.90 -24.61
C PRO A 52 -6.56 -14.43 -23.17
N ILE A 53 -6.27 -13.56 -22.22
CA ILE A 53 -6.37 -13.80 -20.78
C ILE A 53 -7.37 -12.83 -20.16
N VAL A 54 -8.14 -13.33 -19.19
CA VAL A 54 -9.05 -12.55 -18.35
C VAL A 54 -8.78 -12.88 -16.88
N VAL A 55 -8.71 -11.85 -16.05
CA VAL A 55 -8.62 -11.96 -14.59
C VAL A 55 -9.79 -11.22 -13.97
N GLU A 56 -10.52 -11.89 -13.08
CA GLU A 56 -11.59 -11.29 -12.28
C GLU A 56 -11.21 -11.35 -10.81
N LEU A 57 -11.23 -10.20 -10.13
CA LEU A 57 -10.85 -10.08 -8.71
C LEU A 57 -11.99 -9.48 -7.90
N TRP A 58 -12.18 -10.01 -6.69
CA TRP A 58 -13.09 -9.53 -5.65
C TRP A 58 -12.30 -9.32 -4.37
N GLN A 59 -12.36 -8.10 -3.81
CA GLN A 59 -11.64 -7.74 -2.58
C GLN A 59 -12.60 -7.46 -1.44
N ASP A 60 -12.36 -8.08 -0.29
CA ASP A 60 -13.02 -7.78 0.99
C ASP A 60 -11.95 -7.50 2.07
N GLY A 61 -11.81 -6.22 2.43
CA GLY A 61 -10.73 -5.75 3.29
C GLY A 61 -9.35 -6.02 2.67
N ALA A 62 -8.52 -6.80 3.38
CA ALA A 62 -7.22 -7.25 2.89
C ALA A 62 -7.32 -8.50 2.01
N ARG A 63 -8.38 -9.30 2.13
CA ARG A 63 -8.50 -10.55 1.36
C ARG A 63 -8.95 -10.27 -0.07
N VAL A 64 -8.34 -10.97 -1.02
CA VAL A 64 -8.73 -10.96 -2.44
C VAL A 64 -8.93 -12.38 -2.91
N GLN A 65 -10.06 -12.61 -3.56
CA GLN A 65 -10.33 -13.85 -4.29
C GLN A 65 -10.52 -13.51 -5.77
N GLY A 66 -10.29 -14.48 -6.65
CA GLY A 66 -10.41 -14.22 -8.08
C GLY A 66 -10.35 -15.45 -8.95
N THR A 67 -10.46 -15.23 -10.25
CA THR A 67 -10.14 -16.25 -11.25
C THR A 67 -9.25 -15.67 -12.33
N LEU A 68 -8.31 -16.48 -12.82
CA LEU A 68 -7.57 -16.22 -14.05
C LEU A 68 -7.99 -17.26 -15.08
N ARG A 69 -8.34 -16.82 -16.29
CA ARG A 69 -8.75 -17.70 -17.38
C ARG A 69 -7.99 -17.36 -18.65
N GLY A 70 -7.47 -18.38 -19.32
CA GLY A 70 -6.79 -18.24 -20.61
C GLY A 70 -6.62 -19.59 -21.29
N SER A 71 -6.76 -19.63 -22.62
CA SER A 71 -6.46 -20.78 -23.50
C SER A 71 -6.62 -22.19 -22.91
N GLY A 72 -7.80 -22.48 -22.36
CA GLY A 72 -8.16 -23.81 -21.84
C GLY A 72 -7.76 -24.10 -20.39
N VAL A 73 -7.12 -23.15 -19.70
CA VAL A 73 -6.75 -23.24 -18.29
C VAL A 73 -7.50 -22.19 -17.48
N ALA A 74 -7.86 -22.55 -16.26
CA ALA A 74 -8.44 -21.65 -15.27
C ALA A 74 -7.76 -21.87 -13.91
N PHE A 75 -7.38 -20.77 -13.27
CA PHE A 75 -6.86 -20.75 -11.90
C PHE A 75 -7.87 -20.04 -11.00
N ASP A 76 -8.08 -20.59 -9.81
CA ASP A 76 -8.68 -19.88 -8.69
C ASP A 76 -7.57 -19.12 -7.94
N LEU A 77 -7.79 -17.84 -7.67
CA LEU A 77 -6.84 -16.97 -6.96
C LEU A 77 -7.34 -16.74 -5.54
N ASP A 78 -6.50 -16.95 -4.54
CA ASP A 78 -6.74 -16.55 -3.14
C ASP A 78 -5.48 -15.87 -2.61
N GLY A 79 -5.62 -14.64 -2.14
CA GLY A 79 -4.50 -13.82 -1.71
C GLY A 79 -4.88 -12.71 -0.73
N GLU A 80 -3.86 -11.98 -0.31
CA GLU A 80 -3.98 -10.88 0.63
C GLU A 80 -3.24 -9.64 0.13
N VAL A 81 -3.82 -8.47 0.35
CA VAL A 81 -3.21 -7.18 0.05
C VAL A 81 -2.43 -6.70 1.26
N ALA A 82 -1.11 -6.60 1.08
CA ALA A 82 -0.20 -6.04 2.06
C ALA A 82 0.76 -5.05 1.39
N ALA A 83 0.95 -3.88 2.02
CA ALA A 83 1.85 -2.83 1.51
C ALA A 83 1.60 -2.38 0.05
N GLY A 84 0.37 -2.52 -0.44
CA GLY A 84 -0.02 -2.12 -1.81
C GLY A 84 0.23 -3.17 -2.89
N ALA A 85 0.73 -4.34 -2.52
CA ALA A 85 0.83 -5.52 -3.37
C ALA A 85 -0.24 -6.54 -2.97
N LEU A 86 -0.75 -7.29 -3.94
CA LEU A 86 -1.54 -8.49 -3.71
C LEU A 86 -0.63 -9.69 -3.89
N SER A 87 -0.57 -10.60 -2.92
CA SER A 87 0.16 -11.87 -3.07
C SER A 87 -0.66 -13.05 -2.57
N GLY A 88 -0.41 -14.23 -3.12
CA GLY A 88 -1.17 -15.42 -2.75
C GLY A 88 -0.89 -16.63 -3.62
N TRP A 89 -1.90 -17.51 -3.73
CA TRP A 89 -1.83 -18.74 -4.47
C TRP A 89 -2.81 -18.74 -5.64
N ALA A 90 -2.34 -19.24 -6.78
CA ALA A 90 -3.16 -19.58 -7.94
C ALA A 90 -3.27 -21.10 -8.03
N VAL A 91 -4.49 -21.62 -7.96
CA VAL A 91 -4.78 -23.05 -7.81
C VAL A 91 -5.52 -23.57 -9.04
N THR A 92 -5.10 -24.72 -9.57
CA THR A 92 -5.82 -25.49 -10.58
C THR A 92 -6.04 -26.92 -10.10
N ALA A 93 -6.70 -27.75 -10.92
CA ALA A 93 -6.82 -29.18 -10.64
C ALA A 93 -5.46 -29.90 -10.72
N GLU A 94 -4.51 -29.35 -11.47
CA GLU A 94 -3.19 -29.93 -11.76
C GLU A 94 -2.12 -29.47 -10.76
N GLY A 95 -2.32 -28.36 -10.06
CA GLY A 95 -1.32 -27.87 -9.11
C GLY A 95 -1.60 -26.49 -8.51
N THR A 96 -0.57 -25.92 -7.88
CA THR A 96 -0.62 -24.61 -7.23
C THR A 96 0.67 -23.88 -7.51
N VAL A 97 0.56 -22.60 -7.87
CA VAL A 97 1.69 -21.69 -8.07
C VAL A 97 1.50 -20.43 -7.23
N GLY A 98 2.60 -19.78 -6.86
CA GLY A 98 2.56 -18.48 -6.20
C GLY A 98 2.23 -17.37 -7.19
N PHE A 99 1.66 -16.28 -6.69
CA PHE A 99 1.48 -15.07 -7.49
C PHE A 99 1.71 -13.79 -6.68
N GLU A 100 2.11 -12.74 -7.41
CA GLU A 100 2.14 -11.37 -6.93
C GLU A 100 1.50 -10.44 -7.97
N ALA A 101 0.78 -9.42 -7.51
CA ALA A 101 0.14 -8.45 -8.38
C ALA A 101 0.24 -7.02 -7.85
N TYR A 102 0.37 -6.09 -8.81
CA TYR A 102 0.50 -4.66 -8.57
C TYR A 102 -0.43 -3.89 -9.50
N LEU A 103 -1.00 -2.79 -8.99
CA LEU A 103 -1.78 -1.86 -9.81
C LEU A 103 -0.96 -0.62 -10.16
N HIS A 104 -1.00 -0.27 -11.43
CA HIS A 104 -0.49 1.00 -11.95
C HIS A 104 -1.57 1.68 -12.80
N GLY A 105 -2.41 2.49 -12.16
CA GLY A 105 -3.57 3.08 -12.81
C GLY A 105 -4.58 2.00 -13.19
N GLU A 106 -4.82 1.81 -14.49
CA GLU A 106 -5.74 0.79 -15.01
C GLU A 106 -5.04 -0.52 -15.39
N THR A 107 -3.74 -0.62 -15.19
CA THR A 107 -2.96 -1.82 -15.50
C THR A 107 -2.75 -2.67 -14.26
N LEU A 108 -3.10 -3.94 -14.35
CA LEU A 108 -2.73 -5.00 -13.43
C LEU A 108 -1.47 -5.70 -13.97
N GLY A 109 -0.35 -5.53 -13.27
CA GLY A 109 0.81 -6.40 -13.43
C GLY A 109 0.64 -7.62 -12.54
N LEU A 110 0.70 -8.82 -13.10
CA LEU A 110 0.53 -10.09 -12.41
C LEU A 110 1.68 -11.02 -12.75
N TYR A 111 2.39 -11.47 -11.72
CA TYR A 111 3.48 -12.45 -11.81
C TYR A 111 2.99 -13.78 -11.25
N LEU A 112 3.20 -14.86 -12.00
CA LEU A 112 2.95 -16.25 -11.57
C LEU A 112 4.28 -16.99 -11.51
N PHE A 113 4.52 -17.79 -10.48
CA PHE A 113 5.80 -18.50 -10.31
C PHE A 113 5.64 -19.78 -9.49
N ASP A 114 6.48 -20.76 -9.79
CA ASP A 114 6.68 -21.92 -8.93
C ASP A 114 7.39 -21.49 -7.63
N VAL A 115 7.16 -22.26 -6.57
CA VAL A 115 7.87 -22.11 -5.30
C VAL A 115 8.71 -23.36 -5.03
N ASP A 116 9.90 -23.17 -4.47
CA ASP A 116 10.77 -24.27 -4.10
C ASP A 116 10.34 -24.93 -2.77
N ALA A 117 11.12 -25.91 -2.31
CA ALA A 117 10.84 -26.62 -1.06
C ALA A 117 10.92 -25.73 0.20
N ARG A 118 11.46 -24.51 0.09
CA ARG A 118 11.54 -23.51 1.17
C ARG A 118 10.41 -22.48 1.08
N GLY A 119 9.59 -22.54 0.04
CA GLY A 119 8.54 -21.56 -0.25
C GLY A 119 9.10 -20.29 -0.91
N GLU A 120 10.31 -20.32 -1.44
CA GLU A 120 10.90 -19.19 -2.17
C GLU A 120 10.50 -19.25 -3.65
N PRO A 121 10.25 -18.10 -4.31
CA PRO A 121 9.98 -18.07 -5.74
C PRO A 121 11.14 -18.63 -6.58
N VAL A 122 10.83 -19.51 -7.53
CA VAL A 122 11.77 -19.98 -8.54
C VAL A 122 11.80 -18.95 -9.68
N VAL A 123 12.82 -18.11 -9.72
CA VAL A 123 12.90 -16.93 -10.60
C VAL A 123 12.76 -17.29 -12.08
N GLU A 124 13.29 -18.44 -12.51
CA GLU A 124 13.26 -18.90 -13.89
C GLU A 124 11.85 -19.34 -14.35
N SER A 125 10.93 -19.55 -13.41
CA SER A 125 9.53 -19.95 -13.68
C SER A 125 8.58 -18.76 -13.85
N VAL A 126 9.04 -17.52 -13.62
CA VAL A 126 8.18 -16.35 -13.56
C VAL A 126 7.53 -16.10 -14.92
N VAL A 127 6.20 -16.01 -14.92
CA VAL A 127 5.40 -15.52 -16.04
C VAL A 127 4.80 -14.18 -15.65
N GLU A 128 5.10 -13.14 -16.43
CA GLU A 128 4.53 -11.80 -16.26
C GLU A 128 3.34 -11.61 -17.21
N LEU A 129 2.25 -11.07 -16.65
CA LEU A 129 1.04 -10.69 -17.36
C LEU A 129 0.77 -9.21 -17.10
N LEU A 130 0.61 -8.45 -18.18
CA LEU A 130 0.20 -7.05 -18.12
C LEU A 130 -1.23 -6.95 -18.68
N LEU A 131 -2.18 -6.68 -17.80
CA LEU A 131 -3.61 -6.73 -18.11
C LEU A 131 -4.23 -5.35 -17.88
N THR A 132 -5.12 -4.95 -18.77
CA THR A 132 -5.83 -3.66 -18.67
C THR A 132 -7.22 -3.88 -18.09
N ARG A 133 -7.64 -3.01 -17.17
CA ARG A 133 -9.00 -3.03 -16.64
C ARG A 133 -10.02 -2.88 -17.77
N ARG A 134 -11.02 -3.76 -17.78
CA ARG A 134 -12.21 -3.61 -18.62
C ARG A 134 -13.19 -2.69 -17.88
N GLY A 135 -13.57 -1.57 -18.50
CA GLY A 135 -14.61 -0.69 -17.96
C GLY A 135 -15.89 -1.49 -17.71
N GLY A 136 -16.46 -1.32 -16.51
CA GLY A 136 -17.75 -1.91 -16.14
C GLY A 136 -18.93 -1.16 -16.73
#